data_AF-A0AAD9DFJ5-F1
#
_entry.id   AF-A0AAD9DFJ5-F1
#
_cell.length_a   1.000
_cell.length_b   1.000
_cell.length_c   1.000
_cell.angle_alpha   90.00
_cell.angle_beta   90.00
_cell.angle_gamma   90.00
#
_symmetry.space_group_name_H-M   'P 1'
#
loop_
_entity.id
_entity.type
_entity.pdbx_description
1 polymer ?
#
loop_
_entity_poly.entity_id
_entity_poly.type
_entity_poly.pdbx_seq_one_letter_code
_entity_poly.pdbx_strand_id
1 'polypeptide(L)'
;MVAINQQHNNQNGRTSCLTCSTSKIFISLLILASALLCMSIVLAAHLTIDGNLQQHEEIVLEKPDFVRSSSLHGGQNQQPSHAVNSPSLDVGDDDLLLANWIMKQRSVINNGNDDADSPQSSTITPSLSSLLSTPLNFTPGSLPLTQLSTLQHCHVDPQIYRNHLKGGIGQLSYSKKYNLAYILIPKSGSSTGRYMMMTEFDAVEPRGNKAVKEAMNADNIIAFVREPLSRFYSQYDEAYVRTAPWHNTQNPYYVDPNNPQQTSVHPFPFLYENFHSYHDYEDVFCPPSTRRNPNSRRECLFRPTKEDGTLAKRLDRFVLEYDGRTPYDVHLILQVPKLLSKNSDGTSTHITELYNTTNAEHDWQLIAKKYIGQHAKFTKADDAKKSGGVIEGRSYPRRFDKSLVGKDTERRICLLALLDYCCLNFPLPSNCEEEAKGLSCTMDYDEERGAVRVQPGVFPDVARVKAL
;
A
#
# COMPACT_ATOMS: atom_id res chain seq x y z
N MET A 1 38.86 -35.83 -21.36
CA MET A 1 39.17 -37.16 -20.77
C MET A 1 38.43 -37.22 -19.44
N VAL A 2 37.44 -38.06 -19.15
CA VAL A 2 36.75 -39.19 -19.81
C VAL A 2 35.31 -39.10 -19.31
N ALA A 3 34.33 -39.19 -20.22
CA ALA A 3 32.90 -39.28 -19.91
C ALA A 3 32.52 -40.77 -19.76
N ILE A 4 31.77 -41.11 -18.71
CA ILE A 4 31.22 -42.46 -18.52
C ILE A 4 29.73 -42.43 -18.88
N ASN A 5 29.45 -43.11 -19.99
CA ASN A 5 28.14 -43.50 -20.50
C ASN A 5 27.67 -44.75 -19.75
N GLN A 6 26.41 -44.80 -19.30
CA GLN A 6 25.75 -46.06 -18.97
C GLN A 6 24.43 -46.16 -19.76
N GLN A 7 24.47 -47.00 -20.79
CA GLN A 7 23.30 -47.58 -21.45
C GLN A 7 22.85 -48.79 -20.65
N HIS A 8 21.55 -48.87 -20.34
CA HIS A 8 20.91 -50.12 -19.93
C HIS A 8 19.91 -50.54 -21.01
N ASN A 9 20.25 -51.65 -21.67
CA ASN A 9 19.36 -52.48 -22.46
C ASN A 9 18.36 -53.20 -21.54
N ASN A 10 17.09 -53.22 -21.91
CA ASN A 10 16.15 -54.21 -21.38
C ASN A 10 15.16 -54.63 -22.48
N GLN A 11 15.44 -55.78 -23.09
CA GLN A 11 14.47 -56.57 -23.83
C GLN A 11 13.69 -57.43 -22.83
N ASN A 12 12.36 -57.49 -22.94
CA ASN A 12 11.60 -58.71 -22.64
C ASN A 12 10.14 -58.63 -23.10
N GLY A 13 9.75 -59.64 -23.88
CA GLY A 13 8.52 -60.43 -23.68
C GLY A 13 7.17 -59.80 -23.97
N ARG A 14 6.69 -59.93 -25.21
CA ARG A 14 5.26 -59.85 -25.54
C ARG A 14 4.59 -61.20 -25.21
N THR A 15 3.74 -61.22 -24.19
CA THR A 15 2.69 -62.23 -24.03
C THR A 15 1.33 -61.55 -24.11
N SER A 16 0.60 -61.90 -25.16
CA SER A 16 -0.77 -61.46 -25.47
C SER A 16 -1.77 -62.03 -24.46
N CYS A 17 -2.50 -61.16 -23.76
CA CYS A 17 -3.59 -61.54 -22.86
C CYS A 17 -4.94 -61.03 -23.42
N LEU A 18 -5.74 -61.97 -23.92
CA LEU A 18 -7.08 -61.79 -24.48
C LEU A 18 -8.14 -61.69 -23.36
N THR A 19 -8.12 -60.63 -22.55
CA THR A 19 -9.23 -60.29 -21.62
C THR A 19 -9.25 -58.79 -21.31
N CYS A 20 -9.51 -57.91 -22.29
CA CYS A 20 -9.48 -56.45 -22.07
C CYS A 20 -10.68 -55.70 -22.68
N SER A 21 -11.84 -56.35 -22.78
CA SER A 21 -13.05 -55.71 -23.32
C SER A 21 -14.11 -55.41 -22.24
N THR A 22 -14.28 -56.27 -21.23
CA THR A 22 -15.32 -56.08 -20.20
C THR A 22 -14.97 -55.06 -19.13
N SER A 23 -13.68 -54.84 -18.83
CA SER A 23 -13.25 -53.89 -17.79
C SER A 23 -13.47 -52.42 -18.16
N LYS A 24 -13.46 -52.07 -19.44
CA LYS A 24 -13.68 -50.68 -19.88
C LYS A 24 -15.14 -50.26 -19.72
N ILE A 25 -16.07 -51.19 -19.95
CA ILE A 25 -17.51 -50.94 -19.79
C ILE A 25 -17.86 -50.69 -18.32
N PHE A 26 -17.26 -51.46 -17.40
CA PHE A 26 -17.47 -51.26 -15.97
C PHE A 26 -16.94 -49.91 -15.47
N ILE A 27 -15.75 -49.48 -15.93
CA ILE A 27 -15.20 -48.18 -15.54
C ILE A 27 -16.06 -47.03 -16.09
N SER A 28 -16.53 -47.12 -17.33
CA SER A 28 -17.43 -46.11 -17.90
C SER A 28 -18.77 -46.03 -17.18
N LEU A 29 -19.35 -47.17 -16.76
CA LEU A 29 -20.58 -47.19 -15.96
C LEU A 29 -20.38 -46.60 -14.56
N LEU A 30 -19.23 -46.85 -13.93
CA LEU A 30 -18.90 -46.30 -12.61
C LEU A 30 -18.76 -44.77 -12.65
N ILE A 31 -18.11 -44.24 -13.71
CA ILE A 31 -17.97 -42.79 -13.93
C ILE A 31 -19.34 -42.14 -14.17
N LEU A 32 -20.22 -42.79 -14.96
CA LEU A 32 -21.56 -42.27 -15.23
C LEU A 32 -22.43 -42.25 -13.96
N ALA A 33 -22.35 -43.30 -13.13
CA ALA A 33 -23.07 -43.38 -11.86
C ALA A 33 -22.59 -42.31 -10.87
N SER A 34 -21.29 -42.04 -10.79
CA SER A 34 -20.74 -40.97 -9.96
C SER A 34 -21.18 -39.59 -10.42
N ALA A 35 -21.23 -39.34 -11.74
CA ALA A 35 -21.70 -38.06 -12.28
C ALA A 35 -23.19 -37.83 -12.00
N LEU A 36 -24.01 -38.88 -12.12
CA LEU A 36 -25.44 -38.82 -11.78
C LEU A 36 -25.66 -38.53 -10.29
N LEU A 37 -24.89 -39.19 -9.41
CA LEU A 37 -24.98 -38.95 -7.96
C LEU A 37 -24.60 -37.49 -7.60
N CYS A 38 -23.54 -36.95 -8.20
CA CYS A 38 -23.15 -35.55 -8.00
C CYS A 38 -24.25 -34.58 -8.49
N MET A 39 -24.86 -34.84 -9.64
CA MET A 39 -25.98 -34.04 -10.15
C MET A 39 -27.19 -34.09 -9.21
N SER A 40 -27.52 -35.26 -8.64
CA SER A 40 -28.61 -35.41 -7.67
C SER A 40 -28.35 -34.63 -6.37
N ILE A 41 -27.11 -34.60 -5.89
CA ILE A 41 -26.74 -33.83 -4.68
C ILE A 41 -26.86 -32.32 -4.93
N VAL A 42 -26.40 -31.84 -6.10
CA VAL A 42 -26.52 -30.41 -6.47
C VAL A 42 -27.99 -30.01 -6.65
N LEU A 43 -28.81 -30.86 -7.27
CA LEU A 43 -30.23 -30.61 -7.46
C LEU A 43 -30.99 -30.60 -6.11
N ALA A 44 -30.66 -31.53 -5.20
CA ALA A 44 -31.24 -31.57 -3.85
C ALA A 44 -30.84 -30.33 -3.02
N ALA A 45 -29.62 -29.82 -3.19
CA ALA A 45 -29.16 -28.60 -2.54
C ALA A 45 -29.84 -27.34 -3.10
N HIS A 46 -30.17 -27.28 -4.39
CA HIS A 46 -30.95 -26.17 -4.95
C HIS A 46 -32.40 -26.20 -4.44
N LEU A 47 -33.01 -27.38 -4.36
CA LEU A 47 -34.40 -27.51 -3.87
C LEU A 47 -34.56 -27.20 -2.38
N THR A 48 -33.51 -27.33 -1.57
CA THR A 48 -33.55 -26.92 -0.15
C THR A 48 -33.38 -25.41 0.06
N ILE A 49 -32.83 -24.67 -0.91
CA ILE A 49 -32.62 -23.22 -0.79
C ILE A 49 -33.91 -22.45 -1.10
N ASP A 50 -34.76 -22.94 -2.00
CA ASP A 50 -36.01 -22.25 -2.38
C ASP A 50 -37.16 -22.44 -1.37
N GLY A 51 -37.06 -23.40 -0.44
CA GLY A 51 -38.12 -23.72 0.52
C GLY A 51 -38.17 -22.86 1.78
N ASN A 52 -37.18 -21.99 2.03
CA ASN A 52 -37.04 -21.28 3.31
C ASN A 52 -37.18 -19.74 3.20
N LEU A 53 -37.81 -19.27 2.13
CA LEU A 53 -37.95 -17.85 1.79
C LEU A 53 -39.41 -17.38 1.81
N GLN A 54 -40.20 -17.85 2.77
CA GLN A 54 -41.52 -17.29 3.08
C GLN A 54 -41.83 -17.42 4.58
N GLN A 55 -41.24 -16.52 5.38
CA GLN A 55 -41.82 -15.93 6.60
C GLN A 55 -40.73 -15.16 7.33
N HIS A 56 -40.61 -13.87 7.03
CA HIS A 56 -40.10 -12.91 8.01
C HIS A 56 -40.94 -11.66 7.92
N GLU A 57 -41.71 -11.44 8.99
CA GLU A 57 -42.49 -10.24 9.27
C GLU A 57 -41.64 -8.97 9.13
N GLU A 58 -42.26 -7.99 8.51
CA GLU A 58 -41.77 -6.64 8.30
C GLU A 58 -41.77 -5.88 9.64
N ILE A 59 -40.64 -5.92 10.35
CA ILE A 59 -40.37 -4.97 11.42
C ILE A 59 -39.89 -3.67 10.76
N VAL A 60 -40.80 -2.71 10.66
CA VAL A 60 -40.50 -1.31 10.30
C VAL A 60 -39.60 -0.73 11.40
N LEU A 61 -38.30 -0.69 11.11
CA LEU A 61 -37.28 -0.13 11.98
C LEU A 61 -37.06 1.34 11.59
N GLU A 62 -37.64 2.27 12.35
CA GLU A 62 -37.23 3.67 12.33
C GLU A 62 -35.74 3.75 12.71
N LYS A 63 -34.91 4.28 11.81
CA LYS A 63 -33.50 4.57 12.11
C LYS A 63 -33.44 5.80 13.03
N PRO A 64 -32.63 5.77 14.09
CA PRO A 64 -32.31 6.98 14.84
C PRO A 64 -31.44 7.90 13.99
N ASP A 65 -31.74 9.20 14.07
CA ASP A 65 -31.00 10.28 13.42
C ASP A 65 -29.51 10.18 13.74
N PHE A 66 -28.71 10.13 12.69
CA PHE A 66 -27.25 10.11 12.76
C PHE A 66 -26.78 11.49 13.22
N VAL A 67 -26.54 11.64 14.52
CA VAL A 67 -25.92 12.86 15.08
C VAL A 67 -24.51 13.00 14.52
N ARG A 68 -24.35 13.93 13.58
CA ARG A 68 -23.06 14.50 13.17
C ARG A 68 -22.30 14.96 14.42
N SER A 69 -21.26 14.23 14.80
CA SER A 69 -20.24 14.76 15.71
C SER A 69 -19.36 15.72 14.91
N SER A 70 -19.71 16.99 14.95
CA SER A 70 -18.82 18.09 14.61
C SER A 70 -17.74 18.18 15.69
N SER A 71 -16.54 17.68 15.38
CA SER A 71 -15.34 18.03 16.14
C SER A 71 -14.95 19.47 15.81
N LEU A 72 -15.39 20.39 16.66
CA LEU A 72 -14.79 21.72 16.79
C LEU A 72 -13.35 21.54 17.31
N HIS A 73 -12.39 21.58 16.40
CA HIS A 73 -11.03 22.03 16.70
C HIS A 73 -10.75 23.21 15.77
N GLY A 74 -10.66 24.39 16.37
CA GLY A 74 -10.21 25.61 15.70
C GLY A 74 -8.73 25.46 15.35
N GLY A 75 -8.46 24.95 14.16
CA GLY A 75 -7.20 25.13 13.44
C GLY A 75 -7.40 26.25 12.43
N GLN A 76 -6.50 27.23 12.44
CA GLN A 76 -6.52 28.35 11.51
C GLN A 76 -6.55 27.86 10.06
N ASN A 77 -7.53 28.35 9.29
CA ASN A 77 -7.60 28.19 7.85
C ASN A 77 -6.37 28.83 7.19
N GLN A 78 -5.32 28.05 6.94
CA GLN A 78 -4.45 28.26 5.79
C GLN A 78 -4.89 27.28 4.72
N GLN A 79 -5.71 27.79 3.82
CA GLN A 79 -6.16 27.12 2.61
C GLN A 79 -4.95 27.07 1.64
N PRO A 80 -4.39 25.89 1.31
CA PRO A 80 -3.37 25.83 0.27
C PRO A 80 -4.07 26.08 -1.07
N SER A 81 -3.67 27.15 -1.75
CA SER A 81 -4.09 27.44 -3.12
C SER A 81 -3.49 26.40 -4.07
N HIS A 82 -4.23 25.33 -4.37
CA HIS A 82 -3.92 24.45 -5.49
C HIS A 82 -4.83 24.79 -6.67
N ALA A 83 -4.26 25.52 -7.63
CA ALA A 83 -4.89 25.79 -8.91
C ALA A 83 -4.95 24.50 -9.73
N VAL A 84 -6.18 24.05 -10.03
CA VAL A 84 -6.46 22.97 -10.99
C VAL A 84 -6.44 23.57 -12.38
N ASN A 85 -5.26 23.60 -12.99
CA ASN A 85 -5.10 23.44 -14.43
C ASN A 85 -4.26 22.18 -14.56
N SER A 86 -4.74 21.12 -15.20
CA SER A 86 -3.87 20.02 -15.63
C SER A 86 -3.10 20.54 -16.85
N PRO A 87 -1.87 21.04 -16.71
CA PRO A 87 -1.09 21.41 -17.88
C PRO A 87 -0.71 20.10 -18.56
N SER A 88 -0.57 20.09 -19.88
CA SER A 88 0.34 19.14 -20.48
C SER A 88 1.68 19.31 -19.75
N LEU A 89 2.12 18.29 -19.02
CA LEU A 89 3.43 18.26 -18.36
C LEU A 89 4.49 18.32 -19.45
N ASP A 90 4.86 19.53 -19.86
CA ASP A 90 6.06 19.73 -20.66
C ASP A 90 7.22 19.52 -19.68
N VAL A 91 7.87 18.37 -19.79
CA VAL A 91 8.95 17.91 -18.90
C VAL A 91 10.06 18.98 -18.78
N GLY A 92 10.18 19.87 -19.77
CA GLY A 92 11.12 20.99 -19.76
C GLY A 92 10.89 22.03 -18.65
N ASP A 93 9.65 22.23 -18.19
CA ASP A 93 9.36 23.27 -17.18
C ASP A 93 9.79 22.83 -15.77
N ASP A 94 9.61 21.54 -15.44
CA ASP A 94 9.99 20.99 -14.13
C ASP A 94 11.52 21.00 -13.94
N ASP A 95 12.28 20.64 -14.97
CA ASP A 95 13.75 20.69 -14.94
C ASP A 95 14.27 22.11 -14.75
N LEU A 96 13.62 23.11 -15.35
CA LEU A 96 13.98 24.52 -15.18
C LEU A 96 13.65 25.01 -13.76
N LEU A 97 12.47 24.66 -13.22
CA LEU A 97 12.10 24.97 -11.84
C LEU A 97 13.09 24.34 -10.85
N LEU A 98 13.48 23.10 -11.10
CA LEU A 98 14.45 22.37 -10.30
C LEU A 98 15.84 23.02 -10.37
N ALA A 99 16.34 23.32 -11.58
CA ALA A 99 17.63 23.99 -11.78
C ALA A 99 17.69 25.34 -11.05
N ASN A 100 16.64 26.15 -11.18
CA ASN A 100 16.53 27.44 -10.49
C ASN A 100 16.54 27.29 -8.97
N TRP A 101 15.83 26.28 -8.46
CA TRP A 101 15.83 26.00 -7.03
C TRP A 101 17.20 25.51 -6.54
N ILE A 102 17.89 24.65 -7.28
CA ILE A 102 19.26 24.19 -6.96
C ILE A 102 20.22 25.40 -6.90
N MET A 103 20.17 26.28 -7.90
CA MET A 103 21.00 27.50 -7.92
C MET A 103 20.76 28.38 -6.69
N LYS A 104 19.49 28.57 -6.31
CA LYS A 104 19.12 29.34 -5.12
C LYS A 104 19.64 28.71 -3.83
N GLN A 105 19.57 27.38 -3.69
CA GLN A 105 20.12 26.69 -2.51
C GLN A 105 21.65 26.85 -2.44
N ARG A 106 22.35 26.84 -3.58
CA ARG A 106 23.80 27.03 -3.65
C ARG A 106 24.24 28.46 -3.37
N SER A 107 23.53 29.47 -3.88
CA SER A 107 23.87 30.88 -3.63
C SER A 107 23.76 31.22 -2.15
N VAL A 108 22.77 30.66 -1.45
CA VAL A 108 22.62 30.83 0.01
C VAL A 108 23.83 30.26 0.77
N ILE A 109 24.44 29.19 0.27
CA ILE A 109 25.64 28.59 0.87
C ILE A 109 26.89 29.45 0.64
N ASN A 110 27.02 30.06 -0.55
CA ASN A 110 28.23 30.79 -0.94
C ASN A 110 28.28 32.24 -0.43
N ASN A 111 27.12 32.90 -0.27
CA ASN A 111 27.05 34.32 0.15
C ASN A 111 27.44 34.57 1.63
N GLY A 112 28.04 33.58 2.31
CA GLY A 112 28.68 33.77 3.61
C GLY A 112 30.05 34.45 3.55
N ASN A 113 30.60 34.71 2.35
CA ASN A 113 31.99 35.16 2.13
C ASN A 113 32.13 36.27 1.06
N ASP A 114 31.19 37.21 0.93
CA ASP A 114 31.29 38.23 -0.12
C ASP A 114 31.79 39.60 0.36
N ASP A 115 33.07 39.86 0.06
CA ASP A 115 33.57 41.18 -0.32
C ASP A 115 32.82 41.62 -1.60
N ALA A 116 31.93 42.58 -1.44
CA ALA A 116 31.07 43.12 -2.48
C ALA A 116 31.84 44.07 -3.40
N ASP A 117 32.44 43.58 -4.48
CA ASP A 117 32.76 44.37 -5.68
C ASP A 117 33.29 43.48 -6.80
N SER A 118 32.41 42.89 -7.63
CA SER A 118 32.85 42.40 -8.93
C SER A 118 31.79 42.51 -10.03
N PRO A 119 32.17 42.93 -11.25
CA PRO A 119 31.22 43.36 -12.28
C PRO A 119 30.60 42.18 -13.04
N GLN A 120 29.38 42.43 -13.50
CA GLN A 120 28.51 41.58 -14.33
C GLN A 120 29.26 40.83 -15.46
N SER A 121 29.52 39.54 -15.23
CA SER A 121 29.97 38.60 -16.26
C SER A 121 28.78 37.85 -16.87
N SER A 122 28.85 37.61 -18.17
CA SER A 122 27.83 36.99 -19.02
C SER A 122 27.25 35.70 -18.43
N THR A 123 25.91 35.63 -18.39
CA THR A 123 25.07 34.56 -17.84
C THR A 123 25.19 33.25 -18.63
N ILE A 124 26.26 32.48 -18.38
CA ILE A 124 26.31 31.07 -18.75
C ILE A 124 25.49 30.32 -17.71
N THR A 125 24.34 29.76 -18.10
CA THR A 125 23.56 28.89 -17.21
C THR A 125 24.36 27.59 -16.99
N PRO A 126 24.80 27.29 -15.76
CA PRO A 126 25.54 26.06 -15.50
C PRO A 126 24.65 24.84 -15.77
N SER A 127 25.24 23.75 -16.28
CA SER A 127 24.52 22.48 -16.48
C SER A 127 24.08 21.89 -15.14
N LEU A 128 23.01 21.09 -15.12
CA LEU A 128 22.55 20.38 -13.92
C LEU A 128 23.65 19.50 -13.30
N SER A 129 24.42 18.81 -14.16
CA SER A 129 25.61 18.04 -13.73
C SER A 129 26.61 18.90 -12.96
N SER A 130 26.91 20.11 -13.44
CA SER A 130 27.79 21.03 -12.73
C SER A 130 27.21 21.50 -11.40
N LEU A 131 25.90 21.80 -11.37
CA LEU A 131 25.19 22.27 -10.17
C LEU A 131 25.10 21.21 -9.06
N LEU A 132 25.09 19.93 -9.45
CA LEU A 132 24.97 18.76 -8.59
C LEU A 132 26.26 17.92 -8.53
N SER A 133 27.40 18.51 -8.90
CA SER A 133 28.73 17.90 -8.75
C SER A 133 29.06 17.51 -7.30
N THR A 134 28.46 18.22 -6.34
CA THR A 134 28.40 17.83 -4.94
C THR A 134 26.94 17.49 -4.60
N PRO A 135 26.65 16.47 -3.79
CA PRO A 135 25.28 16.22 -3.35
C PRO A 135 24.68 17.43 -2.62
N LEU A 136 23.38 17.67 -2.83
CA LEU A 136 22.60 18.71 -2.17
C LEU A 136 21.64 18.06 -1.18
N ASN A 137 21.68 18.50 0.08
CA ASN A 137 20.75 18.02 1.09
C ASN A 137 19.55 18.98 1.22
N PHE A 138 18.36 18.43 1.41
CA PHE A 138 17.14 19.20 1.52
C PHE A 138 16.11 18.53 2.44
N THR A 139 15.16 19.32 2.94
CA THR A 139 14.08 18.83 3.80
C THR A 139 12.98 18.18 2.95
N PRO A 140 12.43 17.00 3.31
CA PRO A 140 11.30 16.44 2.59
C PRO A 140 10.13 17.44 2.44
N GLY A 141 9.51 17.48 1.27
CA GLY A 141 8.41 18.41 0.95
C GLY A 141 8.86 19.80 0.49
N SER A 142 10.16 20.10 0.47
CA SER A 142 10.69 21.42 0.08
C SER A 142 11.00 21.57 -1.42
N LEU A 143 10.93 20.49 -2.20
CA LEU A 143 11.17 20.58 -3.65
C LEU A 143 10.02 21.34 -4.33
N PRO A 144 10.31 22.19 -5.31
CA PRO A 144 9.31 22.91 -6.11
C PRO A 144 8.70 22.00 -7.18
N LEU A 145 8.59 20.70 -6.91
CA LEU A 145 8.13 19.68 -7.84
C LEU A 145 6.85 19.04 -7.31
N THR A 146 6.02 18.58 -8.24
CA THR A 146 4.87 17.72 -7.87
C THR A 146 5.36 16.38 -7.30
N GLN A 147 4.47 15.65 -6.63
CA GLN A 147 4.80 14.32 -6.11
C GLN A 147 5.19 13.35 -7.24
N LEU A 148 4.51 13.43 -8.38
CA LEU A 148 4.79 12.60 -9.54
C LEU A 148 6.15 12.94 -10.17
N SER A 149 6.43 14.24 -10.36
CA SER A 149 7.72 14.72 -10.89
C SER A 149 8.89 14.32 -9.98
N THR A 150 8.73 14.48 -8.66
CA THR A 150 9.75 14.02 -7.69
C THR A 150 9.97 12.51 -7.76
N LEU A 151 8.91 11.72 -7.92
CA LEU A 151 9.00 10.27 -8.05
C LEU A 151 9.77 9.84 -9.32
N GLN A 152 9.74 10.63 -10.39
CA GLN A 152 10.51 10.36 -11.61
C GLN A 152 12.02 10.53 -11.40
N HIS A 153 12.43 11.40 -10.48
CA HIS A 153 13.83 11.54 -10.05
C HIS A 153 14.19 10.59 -8.90
N CYS A 154 13.24 9.82 -8.36
CA CYS A 154 13.51 8.94 -7.23
C CYS A 154 14.46 7.80 -7.61
N HIS A 155 15.38 7.50 -6.71
CA HIS A 155 16.19 6.31 -6.76
C HIS A 155 16.05 5.51 -5.47
N VAL A 156 15.89 4.19 -5.64
CA VAL A 156 15.85 3.23 -4.55
C VAL A 156 17.02 2.29 -4.70
N ASP A 157 17.90 2.29 -3.70
CA ASP A 157 18.99 1.32 -3.63
C ASP A 157 18.40 -0.10 -3.48
N PRO A 158 18.57 -0.97 -4.50
CA PRO A 158 18.01 -2.31 -4.47
C PRO A 158 18.68 -3.21 -3.44
N GLN A 159 19.90 -2.92 -2.96
CA GLN A 159 20.56 -3.69 -1.90
C GLN A 159 19.93 -3.41 -0.54
N ILE A 160 19.59 -2.15 -0.27
CA ILE A 160 18.97 -1.74 1.00
C ILE A 160 17.51 -2.19 1.04
N TYR A 161 16.76 -1.95 -0.05
CA TYR A 161 15.31 -2.15 -0.09
C TYR A 161 14.86 -3.40 -0.84
N ARG A 162 15.76 -4.39 -1.07
CA ARG A 162 15.46 -5.63 -1.81
C ARG A 162 14.16 -6.31 -1.38
N ASN A 163 13.86 -6.30 -0.07
CA ASN A 163 12.69 -7.00 0.47
C ASN A 163 11.39 -6.23 0.25
N HIS A 164 11.44 -4.90 0.11
CA HIS A 164 10.28 -4.09 -0.30
C HIS A 164 10.01 -4.19 -1.80
N LEU A 165 11.07 -4.39 -2.59
CA LEU A 165 10.99 -4.64 -4.04
C LEU A 165 10.50 -6.06 -4.35
N LYS A 166 10.56 -6.99 -3.37
CA LYS A 166 9.96 -8.32 -3.49
C LYS A 166 8.42 -8.18 -3.50
N GLY A 167 7.80 -8.91 -4.41
CA GLY A 167 6.37 -8.81 -4.70
C GLY A 167 6.14 -7.87 -5.87
N GLY A 168 5.81 -8.45 -7.02
CA GLY A 168 5.65 -7.68 -8.24
C GLY A 168 4.51 -6.67 -8.18
N ILE A 169 4.47 -5.78 -9.18
CA ILE A 169 3.36 -4.88 -9.54
C ILE A 169 2.09 -5.66 -9.95
N GLY A 170 1.91 -6.90 -9.47
CA GLY A 170 0.74 -7.72 -9.76
C GLY A 170 -0.52 -7.28 -9.03
N GLN A 171 -0.41 -6.32 -8.11
CA GLN A 171 -1.55 -5.73 -7.43
C GLN A 171 -1.94 -4.45 -8.17
N LEU A 172 -2.76 -4.61 -9.21
CA LEU A 172 -3.38 -3.50 -9.92
C LEU A 172 -4.79 -3.88 -10.37
N SER A 173 -5.62 -2.89 -10.67
CA SER A 173 -6.90 -3.05 -11.35
C SER A 173 -6.81 -2.41 -12.74
N TYR A 174 -7.28 -3.08 -13.78
CA TYR A 174 -7.16 -2.61 -15.16
C TYR A 174 -8.50 -2.59 -15.89
N SER A 175 -8.87 -1.43 -16.41
CA SER A 175 -9.96 -1.25 -17.34
C SER A 175 -9.44 -1.17 -18.77
N LYS A 176 -9.75 -2.20 -19.56
CA LYS A 176 -9.47 -2.18 -20.99
C LYS A 176 -10.32 -1.15 -21.74
N LYS A 177 -11.55 -0.92 -21.29
CA LYS A 177 -12.51 0.00 -21.91
C LYS A 177 -12.02 1.45 -21.91
N TYR A 178 -11.43 1.88 -20.80
CA TYR A 178 -10.93 3.25 -20.63
C TYR A 178 -9.40 3.35 -20.75
N ASN A 179 -8.73 2.23 -21.10
CA ASN A 179 -7.28 2.07 -21.07
C ASN A 179 -6.63 2.69 -19.81
N LEU A 180 -7.16 2.29 -18.65
CA LEU A 180 -6.84 2.85 -17.34
C LEU A 180 -6.40 1.74 -16.39
N ALA A 181 -5.19 1.82 -15.86
CA ALA A 181 -4.70 0.96 -14.80
C ALA A 181 -4.57 1.74 -13.48
N TYR A 182 -4.87 1.07 -12.37
CA TYR A 182 -4.73 1.59 -11.02
C TYR A 182 -3.80 0.70 -10.20
N ILE A 183 -2.65 1.23 -9.78
CA ILE A 183 -1.69 0.51 -8.93
C ILE A 183 -2.21 0.48 -7.49
N LEU A 184 -2.35 -0.72 -6.93
CA LEU A 184 -2.87 -0.92 -5.58
C LEU A 184 -1.73 -0.83 -4.56
N ILE A 185 -1.64 0.29 -3.85
CA ILE A 185 -0.71 0.46 -2.73
C ILE A 185 -1.43 0.11 -1.42
N PRO A 186 -0.91 -0.83 -0.60
CA PRO A 186 -1.50 -1.16 0.69
C PRO A 186 -1.69 0.07 1.58
N LYS A 187 -2.90 0.18 2.14
CA LYS A 187 -3.34 1.22 3.08
C LYS A 187 -3.28 2.67 2.54
N SER A 188 -3.15 2.83 1.22
CA SER A 188 -3.25 4.10 0.50
C SER A 188 -4.53 4.13 -0.38
N GLY A 189 -5.68 3.78 0.21
CA GLY A 189 -6.96 3.78 -0.50
C GLY A 189 -7.18 2.60 -1.46
N SER A 190 -6.31 1.58 -1.47
CA SER A 190 -6.38 0.45 -2.40
C SER A 190 -7.70 -0.31 -2.39
N SER A 191 -8.37 -0.48 -1.24
CA SER A 191 -9.69 -1.13 -1.20
C SER A 191 -10.77 -0.29 -1.89
N THR A 192 -10.79 1.03 -1.62
CA THR A 192 -11.69 1.97 -2.29
C THR A 192 -11.41 2.00 -3.78
N GLY A 193 -10.15 2.18 -4.17
CA GLY A 193 -9.80 2.27 -5.58
C GLY A 193 -10.06 0.98 -6.35
N ARG A 194 -9.84 -0.19 -5.75
CA ARG A 194 -10.26 -1.47 -6.35
C ARG A 194 -11.76 -1.49 -6.61
N TYR A 195 -12.56 -1.10 -5.62
CA TYR A 195 -14.02 -1.03 -5.77
C TYR A 195 -14.40 -0.09 -6.91
N MET A 196 -13.90 1.16 -6.89
CA MET A 196 -14.16 2.16 -7.93
C MET A 196 -13.82 1.63 -9.32
N MET A 197 -12.61 1.07 -9.48
CA MET A 197 -12.15 0.52 -10.74
C MET A 197 -13.07 -0.61 -11.24
N MET A 198 -13.50 -1.51 -10.36
CA MET A 198 -14.35 -2.63 -10.74
C MET A 198 -15.79 -2.21 -11.07
N THR A 199 -16.39 -1.29 -10.30
CA THR A 199 -17.81 -0.95 -10.45
C THR A 199 -18.06 0.16 -11.44
N GLU A 200 -17.21 1.20 -11.49
CA GLU A 200 -17.41 2.35 -12.36
C GLU A 200 -16.63 2.24 -13.66
N PHE A 201 -15.47 1.60 -13.62
CA PHE A 201 -14.56 1.54 -14.76
C PHE A 201 -14.55 0.17 -15.46
N ASP A 202 -15.42 -0.77 -15.10
CA ASP A 202 -15.46 -2.13 -15.68
C ASP A 202 -14.09 -2.84 -15.61
N ALA A 203 -13.30 -2.58 -14.56
CA ALA A 203 -11.95 -3.11 -14.43
C ALA A 203 -11.90 -4.55 -13.90
N VAL A 204 -10.81 -5.23 -14.21
CA VAL A 204 -10.46 -6.56 -13.67
C VAL A 204 -9.11 -6.52 -12.98
N GLU A 205 -8.84 -7.46 -12.06
CA GLU A 205 -7.49 -7.69 -11.55
C GLU A 205 -6.77 -8.69 -12.46
N PRO A 206 -5.80 -8.25 -13.27
CA PRO A 206 -5.15 -9.14 -14.23
C PRO A 206 -4.36 -10.23 -13.52
N ARG A 207 -4.52 -11.47 -14.00
CA ARG A 207 -3.78 -12.63 -13.52
C ARG A 207 -2.79 -13.11 -14.56
N GLY A 208 -1.58 -13.42 -14.12
CA GLY A 208 -0.49 -13.91 -14.98
C GLY A 208 0.27 -12.79 -15.71
N ASN A 209 1.48 -13.12 -16.17
CA ASN A 209 2.44 -12.13 -16.68
C ASN A 209 1.94 -11.36 -17.91
N LYS A 210 1.21 -12.01 -18.83
CA LYS A 210 0.70 -11.38 -20.05
C LYS A 210 -0.32 -10.28 -19.75
N ALA A 211 -1.32 -10.59 -18.91
CA ALA A 211 -2.37 -9.63 -18.56
C ALA A 211 -1.82 -8.47 -17.71
N VAL A 212 -0.88 -8.76 -16.79
CA VAL A 212 -0.19 -7.70 -16.03
C VAL A 212 0.62 -6.80 -16.97
N LYS A 213 1.33 -7.36 -17.96
CA LYS A 213 2.06 -6.56 -18.95
C LYS A 213 1.12 -5.70 -19.81
N GLU A 214 -0.02 -6.23 -20.25
CA GLU A 214 -1.03 -5.45 -20.97
C GLU A 214 -1.51 -4.25 -20.13
N ALA A 215 -1.83 -4.48 -18.85
CA ALA A 215 -2.26 -3.41 -17.96
C ALA A 215 -1.18 -2.37 -17.67
N MET A 216 0.09 -2.79 -17.56
CA MET A 216 1.23 -1.89 -17.36
C MET A 216 1.61 -1.10 -18.63
N ASN A 217 1.00 -1.44 -19.77
CA ASN A 217 1.10 -0.69 -21.02
C ASN A 217 -0.16 0.16 -21.27
N ALA A 218 -1.01 0.36 -20.27
CA ALA A 218 -2.16 1.24 -20.39
C ALA A 218 -1.71 2.69 -20.63
N ASP A 219 -2.46 3.44 -21.42
CA ASP A 219 -2.14 4.85 -21.71
C ASP A 219 -2.23 5.71 -20.45
N ASN A 220 -3.07 5.29 -19.49
CA ASN A 220 -3.26 5.98 -18.22
C ASN A 220 -3.00 5.01 -17.07
N ILE A 221 -2.01 5.34 -16.25
CA ILE A 221 -1.65 4.57 -15.06
C ILE A 221 -1.71 5.50 -13.87
N ILE A 222 -2.65 5.23 -12.97
CA ILE A 222 -2.90 6.06 -11.81
C ILE A 222 -2.54 5.33 -10.52
N ALA A 223 -2.18 6.08 -9.48
CA ALA A 223 -1.95 5.53 -8.16
C ALA A 223 -2.38 6.53 -7.08
N PHE A 224 -2.72 6.01 -5.90
CA PHE A 224 -2.99 6.82 -4.72
C PHE A 224 -1.90 6.57 -3.67
N VAL A 225 -1.29 7.65 -3.20
CA VAL A 225 -0.33 7.64 -2.09
C VAL A 225 -0.96 8.27 -0.85
N ARG A 226 -0.37 8.01 0.31
CA ARG A 226 -0.82 8.53 1.59
C ARG A 226 0.37 9.08 2.37
N GLU A 227 0.11 10.10 3.17
CA GLU A 227 1.09 10.66 4.12
C GLU A 227 1.76 9.51 4.92
N PRO A 228 3.10 9.38 4.91
CA PRO A 228 3.77 8.17 5.38
C PRO A 228 3.55 7.81 6.85
N LEU A 229 3.48 8.75 7.79
CA LEU A 229 3.25 8.47 9.22
C LEU A 229 1.84 7.89 9.46
N SER A 230 0.81 8.57 8.93
CA SER A 230 -0.57 8.11 8.96
C SER A 230 -0.74 6.75 8.29
N ARG A 231 -0.01 6.53 7.18
CA ARG A 231 0.01 5.24 6.49
C ARG A 231 0.71 4.17 7.31
N PHE A 232 1.81 4.45 7.99
CA PHE A 232 2.50 3.46 8.83
C PHE A 232 1.57 2.92 9.92
N TYR A 233 0.85 3.82 10.62
CA TYR A 233 -0.22 3.41 11.54
C TYR A 233 -1.29 2.55 10.84
N SER A 234 -1.68 2.94 9.61
CA SER A 234 -2.40 2.11 8.61
C SER A 234 -2.08 0.63 8.69
N GLN A 235 -0.82 0.42 8.36
CA GLN A 235 -0.21 -0.84 8.06
C GLN A 235 0.10 -1.63 9.32
N TYR A 236 0.51 -0.95 10.39
CA TYR A 236 0.75 -1.58 11.68
C TYR A 236 -0.51 -2.22 12.24
N ASP A 237 -1.65 -1.51 12.29
CA ASP A 237 -2.93 -2.09 12.75
C ASP A 237 -3.30 -3.36 11.97
N GLU A 238 -3.14 -3.32 10.64
CA GLU A 238 -3.44 -4.45 9.76
C GLU A 238 -2.48 -5.61 10.00
N ALA A 239 -1.18 -5.34 10.00
CA ALA A 239 -0.14 -6.33 10.22
C ALA A 239 -0.31 -7.00 11.59
N TYR A 240 -0.52 -6.19 12.64
CA TYR A 240 -0.73 -6.65 14.01
C TYR A 240 -1.84 -7.70 14.10
N VAL A 241 -2.98 -7.49 13.44
CA VAL A 241 -4.09 -8.46 13.47
C VAL A 241 -3.78 -9.69 12.60
N ARG A 242 -3.17 -9.51 11.43
CA ARG A 242 -2.88 -10.62 10.49
C ARG A 242 -1.83 -11.59 11.00
N THR A 243 -0.83 -11.10 11.72
CA THR A 243 0.26 -11.91 12.27
C THR A 243 -0.05 -12.45 13.67
N ALA A 244 -1.22 -12.14 14.23
CA ALA A 244 -1.59 -12.55 15.57
C ALA A 244 -1.73 -14.08 15.71
N PRO A 245 -1.24 -14.70 16.81
CA PRO A 245 -1.26 -16.17 16.98
C PRO A 245 -2.65 -16.80 16.90
N TRP A 246 -3.72 -16.05 17.15
CA TRP A 246 -5.11 -16.51 17.04
C TRP A 246 -5.69 -16.41 15.62
N HIS A 247 -4.97 -15.83 14.66
CA HIS A 247 -5.40 -15.73 13.27
C HIS A 247 -4.93 -16.94 12.47
N ASN A 248 -5.85 -17.84 12.09
CA ASN A 248 -5.51 -19.12 11.46
C ASN A 248 -5.24 -19.03 9.94
N THR A 249 -5.67 -17.96 9.29
CA THR A 249 -5.66 -17.87 7.84
C THR A 249 -4.38 -17.19 7.38
N GLN A 250 -3.49 -17.94 6.72
CA GLN A 250 -2.26 -17.42 6.11
C GLN A 250 -1.25 -16.79 7.08
N ASN A 251 -1.42 -16.97 8.39
CA ASN A 251 -0.44 -16.51 9.37
C ASN A 251 0.68 -17.57 9.51
N PRO A 252 1.93 -17.28 9.13
CA PRO A 252 3.04 -18.22 9.28
C PRO A 252 3.39 -18.52 10.75
N TYR A 253 2.84 -17.76 11.70
CA TYR A 253 3.07 -17.88 13.14
C TYR A 253 1.88 -18.50 13.90
N TYR A 254 0.83 -18.94 13.20
CA TYR A 254 -0.31 -19.61 13.82
C TYR A 254 0.11 -20.93 14.47
N VAL A 255 -0.26 -21.12 15.74
CA VAL A 255 -0.03 -22.36 16.48
C VAL A 255 -1.20 -23.31 16.27
N ASP A 256 -1.02 -24.32 15.40
CA ASP A 256 -1.99 -25.40 15.26
C ASP A 256 -1.98 -26.27 16.52
N PRO A 257 -3.09 -26.34 17.28
CA PRO A 257 -3.18 -27.17 18.47
C PRO A 257 -2.91 -28.66 18.19
N ASN A 258 -3.15 -29.12 16.96
CA ASN A 258 -2.93 -30.51 16.54
C ASN A 258 -1.49 -30.76 16.07
N ASN A 259 -0.71 -29.71 15.79
CA ASN A 259 0.67 -29.81 15.34
C ASN A 259 1.56 -28.68 15.90
N PRO A 260 1.86 -28.69 17.21
CA PRO A 260 2.64 -27.64 17.86
C PRO A 260 4.10 -27.55 17.40
N GLN A 261 4.60 -28.54 16.63
CA GLN A 261 5.98 -28.54 16.13
C GLN A 261 6.18 -27.70 14.86
N GLN A 262 5.10 -27.28 14.18
CA GLN A 262 5.18 -26.62 12.87
C GLN A 262 5.30 -25.07 12.96
N THR A 263 5.40 -24.50 14.15
CA THR A 263 5.27 -23.06 14.32
C THR A 263 6.58 -22.32 14.14
N SER A 264 6.59 -21.37 13.20
CA SER A 264 7.64 -20.35 13.16
C SER A 264 7.52 -19.47 14.41
N VAL A 265 8.62 -19.20 15.09
CA VAL A 265 8.63 -18.25 16.20
C VAL A 265 8.28 -16.86 15.66
N HIS A 266 7.30 -16.21 16.29
CA HIS A 266 6.91 -14.85 15.92
C HIS A 266 8.10 -13.89 16.13
N PRO A 267 8.49 -13.03 15.17
CA PRO A 267 9.69 -12.19 15.29
C PRO A 267 9.58 -11.12 16.39
N PHE A 268 8.35 -10.73 16.75
CA PHE A 268 8.05 -9.78 17.82
C PHE A 268 7.02 -10.38 18.81
N PRO A 269 7.38 -11.40 19.60
CA PRO A 269 6.40 -12.15 20.39
C PRO A 269 5.72 -11.30 21.46
N PHE A 270 6.41 -10.25 21.95
CA PHE A 270 5.88 -9.28 22.91
C PHE A 270 4.63 -8.55 22.42
N LEU A 271 4.41 -8.47 21.10
CA LEU A 271 3.19 -7.89 20.53
C LEU A 271 1.92 -8.61 21.02
N TYR A 272 2.02 -9.87 21.44
CA TYR A 272 0.88 -10.69 21.84
C TYR A 272 1.00 -11.28 23.24
N GLU A 273 1.98 -10.83 24.03
CA GLU A 273 2.07 -11.20 25.44
C GLU A 273 0.73 -10.96 26.15
N ASN A 274 0.25 -11.95 26.90
CA ASN A 274 -1.03 -11.92 27.61
C ASN A 274 -2.29 -11.85 26.72
N PHE A 275 -2.18 -12.01 25.40
CA PHE A 275 -3.33 -12.18 24.50
C PHE A 275 -3.38 -13.61 23.97
N HIS A 276 -4.38 -14.37 24.41
CA HIS A 276 -4.58 -15.76 24.02
C HIS A 276 -5.64 -15.90 22.91
N SER A 277 -6.43 -14.85 22.68
CA SER A 277 -7.53 -14.82 21.72
C SER A 277 -7.72 -13.43 21.10
N TYR A 278 -8.46 -13.36 19.99
CA TYR A 278 -8.90 -12.08 19.43
C TYR A 278 -9.72 -11.27 20.43
N HIS A 279 -10.45 -11.96 21.31
CA HIS A 279 -11.22 -11.31 22.35
C HIS A 279 -10.27 -10.56 23.30
N ASP A 280 -9.22 -11.17 23.83
CA ASP A 280 -8.29 -10.49 24.74
C ASP A 280 -7.74 -9.18 24.14
N TYR A 281 -7.42 -9.21 22.84
CA TYR A 281 -7.05 -8.00 22.09
C TYR A 281 -8.20 -6.99 21.98
N GLU A 282 -9.41 -7.44 21.64
CA GLU A 282 -10.61 -6.60 21.56
C GLU A 282 -10.93 -5.92 22.90
N ASP A 283 -10.71 -6.58 24.05
CA ASP A 283 -10.99 -6.02 25.37
C ASP A 283 -10.15 -4.77 25.70
N VAL A 284 -9.02 -4.60 25.03
CA VAL A 284 -8.13 -3.45 25.25
C VAL A 284 -8.74 -2.16 24.75
N PHE A 285 -9.52 -2.20 23.67
CA PHE A 285 -10.13 -1.02 23.06
C PHE A 285 -11.66 -1.06 23.05
N CYS A 286 -12.26 -2.20 23.39
CA CYS A 286 -13.70 -2.39 23.51
C CYS A 286 -14.06 -3.08 24.83
N PRO A 287 -14.85 -2.45 25.71
CA PRO A 287 -15.19 -3.06 26.99
C PRO A 287 -15.84 -4.45 26.82
N PRO A 288 -15.54 -5.43 27.71
CA PRO A 288 -16.10 -6.78 27.61
C PRO A 288 -17.63 -6.83 27.59
N SER A 289 -18.28 -5.86 28.23
CA SER A 289 -19.74 -5.71 28.25
C SER A 289 -20.34 -5.49 26.86
N THR A 290 -19.59 -4.91 25.91
CA THR A 290 -20.07 -4.66 24.55
C THR A 290 -20.17 -5.93 23.71
N ARG A 291 -19.45 -7.02 24.07
CA ARG A 291 -19.40 -8.26 23.29
C ARG A 291 -20.70 -9.02 23.23
N ARG A 292 -21.48 -8.99 24.33
CA ARG A 292 -22.69 -9.80 24.48
C ARG A 292 -23.79 -9.39 23.50
N ASN A 293 -23.77 -8.14 23.05
CA ASN A 293 -24.74 -7.59 22.11
C ASN A 293 -24.03 -7.28 20.77
N PRO A 294 -24.39 -7.95 19.66
CA PRO A 294 -23.79 -7.70 18.35
C PRO A 294 -23.83 -6.24 17.90
N ASN A 295 -24.89 -5.50 18.25
CA ASN A 295 -25.03 -4.09 17.91
C ASN A 295 -24.05 -3.23 18.73
N SER A 296 -23.95 -3.46 20.04
CA SER A 296 -23.00 -2.74 20.90
C SER A 296 -21.55 -3.06 20.56
N ARG A 297 -21.24 -4.32 20.19
CA ARG A 297 -19.93 -4.72 19.70
C ARG A 297 -19.59 -3.99 18.41
N ARG A 298 -20.51 -3.99 17.44
CA ARG A 298 -20.35 -3.26 16.18
C ARG A 298 -20.09 -1.78 16.46
N GLU A 299 -20.94 -1.15 17.26
CA GLU A 299 -20.80 0.26 17.65
C GLU A 299 -19.44 0.56 18.25
N CYS A 300 -18.92 -0.31 19.12
CA CYS A 300 -17.59 -0.17 19.68
C CYS A 300 -16.48 -0.26 18.62
N LEU A 301 -16.55 -1.26 17.71
CA LEU A 301 -15.56 -1.44 16.65
C LEU A 301 -15.48 -0.27 15.66
N PHE A 302 -16.49 0.61 15.61
CA PHE A 302 -16.54 1.78 14.73
C PHE A 302 -16.42 3.12 15.47
N ARG A 303 -16.19 3.10 16.79
CA ARG A 303 -15.93 4.32 17.57
C ARG A 303 -14.43 4.56 17.79
N PRO A 304 -14.02 5.80 18.08
CA PRO A 304 -12.67 6.08 18.56
C PRO A 304 -12.32 5.14 19.72
N THR A 305 -11.09 4.62 19.69
CA THR A 305 -10.60 3.73 20.73
C THR A 305 -10.62 4.38 22.12
N LYS A 306 -10.78 3.55 23.15
CA LYS A 306 -10.65 3.93 24.56
C LYS A 306 -9.55 3.12 25.25
N GLU A 307 -8.54 2.72 24.48
CA GLU A 307 -7.40 1.99 25.04
C GLU A 307 -6.61 2.84 26.04
N ASP A 308 -5.91 2.17 26.96
CA ASP A 308 -5.25 2.78 28.12
C ASP A 308 -3.73 3.03 27.92
N GLY A 309 -3.25 2.88 26.69
CA GLY A 309 -1.85 2.96 26.30
C GLY A 309 -1.19 1.59 26.15
N THR A 310 -1.90 0.49 26.45
CA THR A 310 -1.36 -0.87 26.26
C THR A 310 -0.97 -1.13 24.80
N LEU A 311 -1.78 -0.72 23.83
CA LEU A 311 -1.46 -0.93 22.42
C LEU A 311 -0.43 0.09 21.91
N ALA A 312 -0.50 1.34 22.38
CA ALA A 312 0.50 2.36 22.08
C ALA A 312 1.92 1.93 22.53
N LYS A 313 2.07 1.42 23.76
CA LYS A 313 3.36 0.91 24.26
C LYS A 313 3.93 -0.25 23.45
N ARG A 314 3.05 -1.13 22.93
CA ARG A 314 3.48 -2.23 22.04
C ARG A 314 3.96 -1.70 20.70
N LEU A 315 3.28 -0.68 20.15
CA LEU A 315 3.74 0.01 18.95
C LEU A 315 5.09 0.70 19.18
N ASP A 316 5.27 1.39 20.30
CA ASP A 316 6.55 2.03 20.65
C ASP A 316 7.69 1.01 20.63
N ARG A 317 7.53 -0.10 21.34
CA ARG A 317 8.54 -1.17 21.37
C ARG A 317 8.77 -1.80 19.99
N PHE A 318 7.72 -2.04 19.22
CA PHE A 318 7.83 -2.55 17.85
C PHE A 318 8.65 -1.63 16.96
N VAL A 319 8.38 -0.33 16.97
CA VAL A 319 9.08 0.66 16.14
C VAL A 319 10.55 0.79 16.52
N LEU A 320 10.88 0.61 17.81
CA LEU A 320 12.27 0.57 18.28
C LEU A 320 13.02 -0.66 17.74
N GLU A 321 12.40 -1.84 17.79
CA GLU A 321 13.02 -3.10 17.36
C GLU A 321 12.96 -3.31 15.82
N TYR A 322 12.04 -2.63 15.12
CA TYR A 322 11.84 -2.79 13.68
C TYR A 322 12.90 -2.02 12.86
N ASP A 323 13.54 -2.73 11.92
CA ASP A 323 14.62 -2.21 11.08
C ASP A 323 14.14 -1.43 9.84
N GLY A 324 12.87 -1.61 9.45
CA GLY A 324 12.28 -0.98 8.26
C GLY A 324 12.79 -1.51 6.92
N ARG A 325 13.77 -2.43 6.88
CA ARG A 325 14.36 -2.96 5.64
C ARG A 325 13.64 -4.22 5.16
N THR A 326 13.15 -5.03 6.09
CA THR A 326 12.38 -6.23 5.78
C THR A 326 10.93 -6.00 6.17
N PRO A 327 9.97 -5.99 5.23
CA PRO A 327 8.56 -5.88 5.57
C PRO A 327 8.17 -6.94 6.59
N TYR A 328 7.59 -6.50 7.71
CA TYR A 328 7.07 -7.40 8.75
C TYR A 328 5.85 -8.20 8.25
N ASP A 329 4.99 -7.56 7.45
CA ASP A 329 3.84 -8.16 6.76
C ASP A 329 3.74 -7.55 5.35
N VAL A 330 3.02 -8.21 4.44
CA VAL A 330 2.79 -7.70 3.07
C VAL A 330 2.11 -6.33 3.04
N HIS A 331 1.43 -5.93 4.12
CA HIS A 331 0.86 -4.60 4.28
C HIS A 331 1.83 -3.59 4.87
N LEU A 332 2.88 -3.97 5.61
CA LEU A 332 3.88 -3.06 6.18
C LEU A 332 5.09 -2.87 5.24
N ILE A 333 4.81 -2.33 4.06
CA ILE A 333 5.75 -2.08 2.97
C ILE A 333 5.86 -0.58 2.65
N LEU A 334 6.98 -0.11 2.10
CA LEU A 334 7.09 1.27 1.60
C LEU A 334 6.25 1.46 0.32
N GLN A 335 5.79 2.69 0.07
CA GLN A 335 4.97 3.03 -1.11
C GLN A 335 5.81 3.08 -2.37
N VAL A 336 6.95 3.77 -2.29
CA VAL A 336 7.82 4.04 -3.44
C VAL A 336 8.27 2.76 -4.13
N PRO A 337 8.76 1.70 -3.44
CA PRO A 337 9.11 0.45 -4.08
C PRO A 337 7.97 -0.23 -4.88
N LYS A 338 6.70 0.06 -4.59
CA LYS A 338 5.55 -0.44 -5.37
C LYS A 338 5.24 0.39 -6.61
N LEU A 339 5.80 1.60 -6.69
CA LEU A 339 5.70 2.50 -7.83
C LEU A 339 6.92 2.42 -8.75
N LEU A 340 7.90 1.57 -8.45
CA LEU A 340 9.09 1.37 -9.29
C LEU A 340 8.94 0.22 -10.29
N SER A 341 9.66 0.35 -11.40
CA SER A 341 9.81 -0.68 -12.41
C SER A 341 10.43 -1.94 -11.81
N LYS A 342 10.04 -3.10 -12.36
CA LYS A 342 10.57 -4.40 -11.93
C LYS A 342 12.02 -4.64 -12.35
N ASN A 343 12.57 -3.82 -13.24
CA ASN A 343 13.84 -4.10 -13.91
C ASN A 343 15.08 -3.94 -13.02
N SER A 344 14.91 -3.87 -11.69
CA SER A 344 15.97 -3.76 -10.67
C SER A 344 16.87 -2.52 -10.75
N ASP A 345 16.70 -1.69 -11.78
CA ASP A 345 17.40 -0.41 -11.95
C ASP A 345 16.88 0.68 -11.00
N GLY A 346 15.80 0.41 -10.24
CA GLY A 346 15.22 1.37 -9.31
C GLY A 346 14.52 2.55 -9.98
N THR A 347 14.24 2.47 -11.28
CA THR A 347 13.50 3.50 -12.03
C THR A 347 12.01 3.47 -11.69
N SER A 348 11.32 4.60 -11.82
CA SER A 348 9.87 4.65 -11.61
C SER A 348 9.10 3.91 -12.71
N THR A 349 7.98 3.31 -12.33
CA THR A 349 6.97 2.86 -13.30
C THR A 349 6.39 4.07 -14.00
N HIS A 350 6.04 3.93 -15.27
CA HIS A 350 5.25 4.96 -15.96
C HIS A 350 3.91 5.16 -15.24
N ILE A 351 3.75 6.31 -14.59
CA ILE A 351 2.54 6.74 -13.89
C ILE A 351 2.16 8.07 -14.51
N THR A 352 0.93 8.18 -14.98
CA THR A 352 0.42 9.40 -15.62
C THR A 352 -0.13 10.38 -14.59
N GLU A 353 -0.76 9.87 -13.53
CA GLU A 353 -1.35 10.69 -12.47
C GLU A 353 -1.14 10.04 -11.10
N LEU A 354 -0.66 10.83 -10.13
CA LEU A 354 -0.43 10.40 -8.76
C LEU A 354 -1.29 11.25 -7.84
N TYR A 355 -2.20 10.60 -7.11
CA TYR A 355 -3.17 11.26 -6.24
C TYR A 355 -2.85 11.04 -4.76
N ASN A 356 -3.41 11.87 -3.89
CA ASN A 356 -3.25 11.75 -2.45
C ASN A 356 -4.57 11.35 -1.79
N THR A 357 -4.53 10.33 -0.95
CA THR A 357 -5.70 9.86 -0.22
C THR A 357 -6.41 10.90 0.64
N THR A 358 -5.75 12.01 1.01
CA THR A 358 -6.38 13.13 1.74
C THR A 358 -7.59 13.71 0.98
N ASN A 359 -7.56 13.71 -0.35
CA ASN A 359 -8.62 14.26 -1.21
C ASN A 359 -9.30 13.18 -2.06
N ALA A 360 -9.27 11.92 -1.62
CA ALA A 360 -9.66 10.78 -2.45
C ALA A 360 -11.07 10.89 -3.06
N GLU A 361 -12.05 11.40 -2.32
CA GLU A 361 -13.41 11.57 -2.84
C GLU A 361 -13.42 12.50 -4.06
N HIS A 362 -12.81 13.67 -3.93
CA HIS A 362 -12.71 14.65 -5.00
C HIS A 362 -11.91 14.10 -6.20
N ASP A 363 -10.77 13.47 -5.93
CA ASP A 363 -9.91 12.92 -6.98
C ASP A 363 -10.63 11.82 -7.78
N TRP A 364 -11.37 10.92 -7.13
CA TRP A 364 -12.19 9.92 -7.84
C TRP A 364 -13.31 10.55 -8.67
N GLN A 365 -13.92 11.64 -8.20
CA GLN A 365 -14.90 12.39 -8.99
C GLN A 365 -14.26 12.98 -10.26
N LEU A 366 -13.06 13.56 -10.14
CA LEU A 366 -12.30 14.07 -11.29
C LEU A 366 -11.93 12.96 -12.27
N ILE A 367 -11.42 11.83 -11.77
CA ILE A 367 -11.05 10.67 -12.58
C ILE A 367 -12.27 10.18 -13.38
N ALA A 368 -13.42 9.95 -12.76
CA ALA A 368 -14.58 9.49 -13.51
C ALA A 368 -15.11 10.54 -14.49
N LYS A 369 -15.11 11.83 -14.12
CA LYS A 369 -15.47 12.89 -15.06
C LYS A 369 -14.55 12.89 -16.28
N LYS A 370 -13.25 12.62 -16.09
CA LYS A 370 -12.24 12.55 -17.15
C LYS A 370 -12.46 11.36 -18.10
N TYR A 371 -12.69 10.15 -17.56
CA TYR A 371 -12.72 8.93 -18.39
C TYR A 371 -14.14 8.47 -18.80
N ILE A 372 -15.16 8.75 -17.98
CA ILE A 372 -16.56 8.37 -18.23
C ILE A 372 -17.36 9.55 -18.81
N GLY A 373 -16.97 10.79 -18.47
CA GLY A 373 -17.61 12.02 -18.90
C GLY A 373 -18.49 12.68 -17.83
N GLN A 374 -19.14 13.79 -18.18
CA GLN A 374 -19.95 14.59 -17.23
C GLN A 374 -21.17 13.85 -16.65
N HIS A 375 -21.57 12.74 -17.28
CA HIS A 375 -22.70 11.93 -16.86
C HIS A 375 -22.32 10.84 -15.84
N ALA A 376 -21.08 10.80 -15.35
CA ALA A 376 -20.68 9.92 -14.26
C ALA A 376 -21.56 10.18 -13.02
N LYS A 377 -22.46 9.24 -12.71
CA LYS A 377 -23.42 9.37 -11.61
C LYS A 377 -22.82 8.84 -10.31
N PHE A 378 -22.14 9.70 -9.57
CA PHE A 378 -21.86 9.41 -8.15
C PHE A 378 -23.09 9.76 -7.33
N THR A 379 -23.99 8.80 -7.11
CA THR A 379 -25.10 9.05 -6.19
C THR A 379 -24.58 9.16 -4.76
N LYS A 380 -25.16 10.09 -3.99
CA LYS A 380 -24.95 10.19 -2.55
C LYS A 380 -25.33 8.88 -1.86
N ALA A 381 -24.71 8.61 -0.71
CA ALA A 381 -24.74 7.35 0.02
C ALA A 381 -26.12 6.69 0.21
N ASP A 382 -27.21 7.47 0.24
CA ASP A 382 -28.56 6.95 0.49
C ASP A 382 -29.14 6.17 -0.69
N ASP A 383 -28.71 6.46 -1.93
CA ASP A 383 -29.05 5.69 -3.14
C ASP A 383 -27.91 4.74 -3.57
N ALA A 384 -26.81 4.68 -2.82
CA ALA A 384 -25.62 3.88 -3.15
C ALA A 384 -25.84 2.36 -3.18
N LYS A 385 -27.04 1.88 -2.80
CA LYS A 385 -27.44 0.49 -3.10
C LYS A 385 -27.65 0.24 -4.60
N LYS A 386 -27.78 1.29 -5.43
CA LYS A 386 -28.08 1.17 -6.87
C LYS A 386 -27.07 1.84 -7.80
N SER A 387 -26.28 2.81 -7.33
CA SER A 387 -25.18 3.37 -8.15
C SER A 387 -23.96 3.73 -7.31
N GLY A 388 -22.84 3.13 -7.72
CA GLY A 388 -21.45 3.60 -7.80
C GLY A 388 -20.89 4.88 -7.17
N GLY A 389 -21.52 5.50 -6.18
CA GLY A 389 -20.92 6.63 -5.44
C GLY A 389 -19.52 6.27 -4.94
N VAL A 390 -18.63 7.25 -4.80
CA VAL A 390 -17.32 7.02 -4.18
C VAL A 390 -17.60 6.52 -2.77
N ILE A 391 -17.46 5.21 -2.56
CA ILE A 391 -17.62 4.63 -1.24
C ILE A 391 -16.44 5.16 -0.44
N GLU A 392 -16.73 5.88 0.65
CA GLU A 392 -15.76 5.98 1.74
C GLU A 392 -15.47 4.55 2.18
N GLY A 393 -14.41 3.96 1.62
CA GLY A 393 -13.99 2.62 1.96
C GLY A 393 -13.87 2.53 3.47
N ARG A 394 -14.33 1.41 4.05
CA ARG A 394 -14.47 1.22 5.50
C ARG A 394 -13.25 1.78 6.25
N SER A 395 -13.39 3.00 6.77
CA SER A 395 -12.39 3.61 7.63
C SER A 395 -12.68 3.08 9.02
N TYR A 396 -11.94 2.05 9.42
CA TYR A 396 -11.97 1.62 10.81
C TYR A 396 -11.17 2.64 11.63
N PRO A 397 -11.71 3.10 12.77
CA PRO A 397 -10.93 3.89 13.69
C PRO A 397 -9.71 3.09 14.16
N ARG A 398 -8.66 3.81 14.55
CA ARG A 398 -7.45 3.21 15.12
C ARG A 398 -7.80 2.42 16.37
N ARG A 399 -7.09 1.31 16.55
CA ARG A 399 -7.26 0.44 17.72
C ARG A 399 -6.42 0.92 18.89
N PHE A 400 -5.25 1.48 18.63
CA PHE A 400 -4.46 2.22 19.62
C PHE A 400 -4.76 3.73 19.58
N ASP A 401 -4.61 4.40 20.70
CA ASP A 401 -4.79 5.85 20.79
C ASP A 401 -3.49 6.52 20.32
N LYS A 402 -3.57 7.19 19.17
CA LYS A 402 -2.42 7.89 18.59
C LYS A 402 -1.83 8.94 19.54
N SER A 403 -2.65 9.56 20.39
CA SER A 403 -2.18 10.59 21.33
C SER A 403 -1.24 10.04 22.42
N LEU A 404 -1.27 8.72 22.64
CA LEU A 404 -0.42 8.02 23.61
C LEU A 404 0.89 7.51 22.99
N VAL A 405 1.07 7.65 21.67
CA VAL A 405 2.31 7.27 20.98
C VAL A 405 3.40 8.30 21.28
N GLY A 406 4.57 7.83 21.71
CA GLY A 406 5.69 8.70 22.03
C GLY A 406 6.19 9.51 20.82
N LYS A 407 6.60 10.76 21.01
CA LYS A 407 7.18 11.58 19.94
C LYS A 407 8.39 10.90 19.27
N ASP A 408 9.23 10.23 20.05
CA ASP A 408 10.40 9.51 19.54
C ASP A 408 10.01 8.31 18.67
N THR A 409 8.89 7.66 18.99
CA THR A 409 8.29 6.62 18.14
C THR A 409 7.86 7.22 16.80
N GLU A 410 7.15 8.35 16.80
CA GLU A 410 6.72 8.99 15.55
C GLU A 410 7.92 9.42 14.70
N ARG A 411 8.96 9.99 15.32
CA ARG A 411 10.24 10.34 14.67
C ARG A 411 10.92 9.11 14.06
N ARG A 412 10.97 8.00 14.80
CA ARG A 412 11.52 6.74 14.30
C ARG A 412 10.69 6.20 13.13
N ILE A 413 9.37 6.31 13.16
CA ILE A 413 8.51 5.97 12.00
C ILE A 413 8.86 6.87 10.80
N CYS A 414 9.03 8.18 11.01
CA CYS A 414 9.45 9.09 9.94
C CYS A 414 10.79 8.69 9.31
N LEU A 415 11.77 8.25 10.12
CA LEU A 415 13.03 7.69 9.62
C LEU A 415 12.82 6.40 8.82
N LEU A 416 12.02 5.47 9.34
CA LEU A 416 11.72 4.18 8.69
C LEU A 416 11.02 4.40 7.34
N ALA A 417 10.23 5.47 7.21
CA ALA A 417 9.48 5.84 6.01
C ALA A 417 10.13 6.98 5.21
N LEU A 418 11.38 7.35 5.49
CA LEU A 418 12.03 8.53 4.89
C LEU A 418 12.12 8.44 3.35
N LEU A 419 12.23 7.23 2.81
CA LEU A 419 12.15 7.02 1.35
C LEU A 419 10.84 7.54 0.76
N ASP A 420 9.70 7.24 1.40
CA ASP A 420 8.40 7.70 0.92
C ASP A 420 8.28 9.23 1.06
N TYR A 421 8.81 9.83 2.14
CA TYR A 421 8.85 11.29 2.30
C TYR A 421 9.66 11.98 1.19
N CYS A 422 10.87 11.49 0.93
CA CYS A 422 11.77 12.09 -0.06
C CYS A 422 11.25 11.93 -1.49
N CYS A 423 10.90 10.70 -1.88
CA CYS A 423 10.55 10.40 -3.27
C CYS A 423 9.12 10.79 -3.66
N LEU A 424 8.24 11.04 -2.69
CA LEU A 424 6.88 11.54 -2.95
C LEU A 424 6.72 13.00 -2.53
N ASN A 425 7.83 13.68 -2.18
CA ASN A 425 7.88 15.07 -1.74
C ASN A 425 6.82 15.41 -0.67
N PHE A 426 6.62 14.53 0.32
CA PHE A 426 5.75 14.83 1.45
C PHE A 426 6.50 15.70 2.46
N PRO A 427 5.86 16.75 3.02
CA PRO A 427 6.43 17.47 4.14
C PRO A 427 6.52 16.54 5.35
N LEU A 428 7.57 16.72 6.15
CA LEU A 428 7.66 16.04 7.45
C LEU A 428 6.57 16.58 8.39
N PRO A 429 5.90 15.72 9.15
CA PRO A 429 5.07 16.15 10.28
C PRO A 429 5.89 16.95 11.30
N SER A 430 5.30 17.94 11.98
CA SER A 430 6.02 18.85 12.90
C SER A 430 6.77 18.14 14.03
N ASN A 431 6.20 17.06 14.56
CA ASN A 431 6.83 16.15 15.53
C ASN A 431 8.12 15.48 15.01
N CYS A 432 8.28 15.38 13.70
CA CYS A 432 9.47 14.86 13.03
C CYS A 432 10.48 15.96 12.64
N GLU A 433 10.12 17.25 12.72
CA GLU A 433 10.96 18.39 12.32
C GLU A 433 11.97 18.85 13.39
N GLU A 434 11.61 18.80 14.68
CA GLU A 434 12.38 19.44 15.78
C GLU A 434 13.82 18.90 15.95
N GLU A 435 14.06 17.63 15.60
CA GLU A 435 15.38 16.98 15.58
C GLU A 435 15.83 16.62 14.16
N ALA A 436 15.14 17.13 13.13
CA ALA A 436 15.34 16.79 11.70
C ALA A 436 16.70 17.18 11.13
N LYS A 437 17.65 17.68 11.94
CA LYS A 437 19.06 17.72 11.53
C LYS A 437 19.56 16.35 11.03
N GLY A 438 18.90 15.25 11.41
CA GLY A 438 19.16 13.91 10.87
C GLY A 438 18.24 13.43 9.73
N LEU A 439 17.04 14.00 9.54
CA LEU A 439 16.08 13.52 8.53
C LEU A 439 16.11 14.44 7.30
N SER A 440 17.04 14.16 6.41
CA SER A 440 17.17 14.88 5.14
C SER A 440 17.01 13.94 3.94
N CYS A 441 16.72 14.53 2.81
CA CYS A 441 16.86 13.93 1.50
C CYS A 441 18.16 14.42 0.87
N THR A 442 18.69 13.65 -0.05
CA THR A 442 19.86 14.01 -0.85
C THR A 442 19.48 13.98 -2.32
N MET A 443 19.94 15.00 -3.04
CA MET A 443 19.85 15.14 -4.48
C MET A 443 21.27 15.16 -5.06
N ASP A 444 21.54 14.31 -6.02
CA ASP A 444 22.80 14.30 -6.77
C ASP A 444 22.54 14.04 -8.27
N TYR A 445 23.59 14.11 -9.07
CA TYR A 445 23.52 13.78 -10.50
C TYR A 445 24.17 12.43 -10.74
N ASP A 446 23.40 11.50 -11.29
CA ASP A 446 23.86 10.20 -11.73
C ASP A 446 24.47 10.35 -13.14
N GLU A 447 25.80 10.39 -13.21
CA GLU A 447 26.53 10.53 -14.48
C GLU A 447 26.29 9.35 -15.43
N GLU A 448 26.12 8.13 -14.90
CA GLU A 448 25.89 6.94 -15.73
C GLU A 448 24.53 7.01 -16.43
N ARG A 449 23.53 7.57 -15.75
CA ARG A 449 22.17 7.75 -16.29
C ARG A 449 21.94 9.10 -16.95
N GLY A 450 22.85 10.05 -16.74
CA GLY A 450 22.68 11.44 -17.16
C GLY A 450 21.47 12.12 -16.52
N ALA A 451 21.11 11.75 -15.28
CA ALA A 451 19.85 12.15 -14.65
C ALA A 451 20.02 12.62 -13.20
N VAL A 452 19.11 13.48 -12.74
CA VAL A 452 19.01 13.85 -11.33
C VAL A 452 18.44 12.69 -10.53
N ARG A 453 19.03 12.45 -9.36
CA ARG A 453 18.64 11.40 -8.43
C ARG A 453 18.25 11.98 -7.08
N VAL A 454 17.08 11.58 -6.57
CA VAL A 454 16.57 11.89 -5.23
C VAL A 454 16.50 10.61 -4.39
N GLN A 455 17.03 10.67 -3.18
CA GLN A 455 17.03 9.55 -2.23
C GLN A 455 17.08 10.04 -0.77
N PRO A 456 16.88 9.17 0.23
CA PRO A 456 17.14 9.50 1.63
C PRO A 456 18.60 9.89 1.86
N GLY A 457 18.85 10.95 2.63
CA GLY A 457 20.19 11.32 3.08
C GLY A 457 20.69 10.48 4.26
N VAL A 458 19.75 9.81 4.95
CA VAL A 458 20.04 8.79 5.95
C VAL A 458 19.22 7.54 5.67
N PHE A 459 19.83 6.38 5.87
CA PHE A 459 19.17 5.09 5.72
C PHE A 459 18.88 4.49 7.10
N PRO A 460 17.81 3.69 7.26
CA PRO A 460 17.57 2.95 8.49
C PRO A 460 18.78 2.06 8.79
N ASP A 461 19.54 2.38 9.83
CA ASP A 461 20.74 1.63 10.23
C ASP A 461 20.35 0.40 11.07
N VAL A 462 20.95 -0.74 10.73
CA VAL A 462 20.80 -2.02 11.46
C VAL A 462 21.62 -1.98 12.76
N ALA A 463 22.74 -1.25 12.79
CA ALA A 463 23.66 -1.24 13.93
C ALA A 463 23.07 -0.54 15.16
N ARG A 464 22.25 0.51 14.98
CA ARG A 464 21.57 1.19 16.10
C ARG A 464 20.55 0.32 16.84
N VAL A 465 19.97 -0.70 16.20
CA VAL A 465 18.98 -1.60 16.83
C VAL A 465 19.63 -2.50 17.90
N LYS A 466 20.95 -2.70 17.86
CA LYS A 466 21.68 -3.55 18.83
C LYS A 466 22.32 -2.80 20.00
N ALA A 467 22.29 -1.47 19.99
CA ALA A 467 22.98 -0.63 20.98
C ALA A 467 22.03 -0.02 22.06
N LEU A 468 20.73 -0.30 21.95
CA LEU A 468 19.70 -0.06 22.94
C LEU A 468 19.24 -1.40 23.50
#